data_AF-A0A851M780-F1
#
_entry.id   AF-A0A851M780-F1
#
_cell.length_a   1.000
_cell.length_b   1.000
_cell.length_c   1.000
_cell.angle_alpha   90.00
_cell.angle_beta   90.00
_cell.angle_gamma   90.00
#
_symmetry.space_group_name_H-M   'P 1'
#
loop_
_entity.id
_entity.type
_entity.pdbx_description
1 polymer ?
#
loop_
_entity_poly.entity_id
_entity_poly.type
_entity_poly.pdbx_seq_one_letter_code
_entity_poly.pdbx_strand_id
1 'polypeptide(L)'
;PRQSVQELFSRQDATLPKPTNMPCAPPEESPLPPYNIPRALPRTVNNRWSGVIRDAILDGDWQAAGAVACPIIVGNGGPHYEQHDWKILQQAKKTVIENGIKSEASRTMLDWLFTADTNSPHDCKNLARLLLTPSQYIIFAREWQRLAEMEAARPREVQDPLNGITADMITGAGAFSNMTSQLQYPLALFHLSAQLARQAFYAVPDANPVPPFTSVKQGLTEDYTHFIDRLSNALALQADMTEESKQNMFKLLAFDNANAKTKAVLATLPKNADVGDMIEMASRAVQTQQNHAVAHAFAAA
;
A
#
# COMPACT_ATOMS: atom_id res chain seq x y z
N PRO A 1 23.39 -5.17 27.49
CA PRO A 1 24.33 -6.00 26.69
C PRO A 1 23.75 -6.28 25.29
N ARG A 2 24.21 -5.55 24.27
CA ARG A 2 23.80 -5.78 22.87
C ARG A 2 24.62 -6.94 22.31
N GLN A 3 23.97 -8.08 22.04
CA GLN A 3 24.58 -9.15 21.25
C GLN A 3 24.49 -8.79 19.76
N SER A 4 25.59 -9.01 19.04
CA SER A 4 25.72 -8.72 17.60
C SER A 4 24.99 -9.79 16.78
N VAL A 5 24.34 -9.37 15.68
CA VAL A 5 23.62 -10.20 14.72
C VAL A 5 24.49 -11.32 14.13
N GLN A 6 25.82 -11.19 14.18
CA GLN A 6 26.77 -12.22 13.72
C GLN A 6 26.82 -13.47 14.62
N GLU A 7 26.52 -13.37 15.91
CA GLU A 7 26.54 -14.53 16.82
C GLU A 7 25.32 -15.47 16.61
N LEU A 8 24.21 -14.96 16.07
CA LEU A 8 23.02 -15.75 15.78
C LEU A 8 23.22 -16.70 14.59
N PHE A 9 24.03 -16.33 13.60
CA PHE A 9 24.28 -17.15 12.41
C PHE A 9 25.33 -18.25 12.60
N SER A 10 26.16 -18.17 13.64
CA SER A 10 27.24 -19.15 13.88
C SER A 10 26.80 -20.37 14.71
N ARG A 11 25.55 -20.42 15.20
CA ARG A 11 25.05 -21.48 16.09
C ARG A 11 24.20 -22.56 15.41
N GLN A 12 23.97 -22.50 14.10
CA GLN A 12 23.09 -23.44 13.39
C GLN A 12 23.79 -24.62 12.70
N ASP A 13 25.12 -24.72 12.74
CA ASP A 13 25.87 -25.74 11.97
C ASP A 13 26.26 -27.02 12.75
N ALA A 14 25.63 -27.31 13.89
CA ALA A 14 25.91 -28.55 14.61
C ALA A 14 24.62 -29.20 15.12
N THR A 15 24.01 -30.03 14.27
CA THR A 15 23.57 -31.42 14.56
C THR A 15 22.39 -31.82 13.64
N LEU A 16 22.66 -32.60 12.60
CA LEU A 16 21.66 -33.48 11.97
C LEU A 16 22.36 -34.76 11.45
N PRO A 17 21.78 -35.95 11.69
CA PRO A 17 22.41 -37.22 11.32
C PRO A 17 22.27 -37.50 9.82
N LYS A 18 23.29 -38.16 9.24
CA LYS A 18 23.30 -38.61 7.84
C LYS A 18 22.25 -39.72 7.62
N PRO A 19 21.41 -39.66 6.57
CA PRO A 19 20.55 -40.77 6.22
C PRO A 19 21.29 -41.79 5.34
N THR A 20 21.00 -43.04 5.66
CA THR A 20 21.46 -44.32 5.11
C THR A 20 21.04 -44.53 3.65
N ASN A 21 21.94 -45.09 2.85
CA ASN A 21 21.68 -45.62 1.51
C ASN A 21 20.72 -46.81 1.54
N MET A 22 19.62 -46.78 0.77
CA MET A 22 19.12 -47.90 -0.03
C MET A 22 18.18 -47.42 -1.16
N PRO A 23 18.11 -48.14 -2.29
CA PRO A 23 17.63 -47.61 -3.57
C PRO A 23 16.14 -47.93 -3.80
N CYS A 24 15.36 -46.92 -4.15
CA CYS A 24 14.03 -47.10 -4.73
C CYS A 24 13.94 -46.18 -5.95
N ALA A 25 13.98 -46.78 -7.14
CA ALA A 25 13.86 -46.06 -8.40
C ALA A 25 12.45 -45.45 -8.54
N PRO A 26 12.31 -44.16 -8.91
CA PRO A 26 11.02 -43.59 -9.27
C PRO A 26 10.59 -44.06 -10.68
N PRO A 27 9.28 -44.13 -10.96
CA PRO A 27 8.75 -44.55 -12.25
C PRO A 27 9.11 -43.54 -13.34
N GLU A 28 9.39 -44.07 -14.52
CA GLU A 28 9.87 -43.42 -15.73
C GLU A 28 8.85 -42.36 -16.23
N GLU A 29 9.15 -41.08 -16.01
CA GLU A 29 8.43 -39.95 -16.64
C GLU A 29 8.80 -39.89 -18.11
N SER A 30 7.83 -40.10 -18.99
CA SER A 30 7.96 -39.92 -20.43
C SER A 30 8.42 -38.49 -20.77
N PRO A 31 9.56 -38.30 -21.46
CA PRO A 31 10.02 -36.96 -21.80
C PRO A 31 9.15 -36.35 -22.90
N LEU A 32 8.62 -35.15 -22.65
CA LEU A 32 8.01 -34.30 -23.68
C LEU A 32 9.01 -34.01 -24.80
N PRO A 33 8.56 -33.83 -26.06
CA PRO A 33 9.44 -33.68 -27.21
C PRO A 33 10.29 -32.40 -27.13
N PRO A 34 11.54 -32.42 -27.68
CA PRO A 34 12.44 -31.29 -27.61
C PRO A 34 11.95 -30.15 -28.51
N TYR A 35 11.51 -29.05 -27.90
CA TYR A 35 11.22 -27.83 -28.64
C TYR A 35 12.52 -27.13 -29.01
N ASN A 36 12.76 -27.05 -30.32
CA ASN A 36 13.88 -26.33 -30.93
C ASN A 36 13.93 -24.89 -30.45
N ILE A 37 15.09 -24.47 -29.93
CA ILE A 37 15.39 -23.10 -29.53
C ILE A 37 15.80 -22.31 -30.78
N PRO A 38 15.04 -21.29 -31.23
CA PRO A 38 15.59 -20.33 -32.16
C PRO A 38 16.59 -19.41 -31.44
N ARG A 39 17.71 -19.20 -32.13
CA ARG A 39 18.88 -18.37 -31.85
C ARG A 39 18.70 -17.25 -30.82
N ALA A 40 19.58 -17.25 -29.83
CA ALA A 40 19.67 -16.33 -28.71
C ALA A 40 19.49 -14.84 -29.07
N LEU A 41 18.60 -14.17 -28.33
CA LEU A 41 18.63 -12.73 -28.09
C LEU A 41 19.32 -12.45 -26.74
N PRO A 42 19.89 -11.23 -26.53
CA PRO A 42 20.91 -11.00 -25.52
C PRO A 42 20.48 -11.41 -24.11
N ARG A 43 21.23 -12.36 -23.56
CA ARG A 43 21.22 -12.70 -22.13
C ARG A 43 21.69 -11.49 -21.35
N THR A 44 20.79 -10.65 -20.84
CA THR A 44 20.95 -9.81 -19.63
C THR A 44 19.77 -8.84 -19.49
N VAL A 45 18.61 -9.30 -19.00
CA VAL A 45 17.50 -8.40 -18.63
C VAL A 45 17.16 -8.55 -17.15
N ASN A 46 17.52 -9.67 -16.50
CA ASN A 46 16.99 -10.02 -15.18
C ASN A 46 17.48 -9.13 -14.01
N ASN A 47 18.61 -8.43 -14.15
CA ASN A 47 19.20 -7.64 -13.05
C ASN A 47 19.13 -6.11 -13.24
N ARG A 48 18.65 -5.61 -14.38
CA ARG A 48 18.65 -4.15 -14.68
C ARG A 48 17.46 -3.42 -14.04
N TRP A 49 16.37 -4.13 -13.76
CA TRP A 49 15.09 -3.58 -13.27
C TRP A 49 15.16 -2.90 -11.90
N SER A 50 15.96 -3.44 -10.98
CA SER A 50 16.13 -2.85 -9.65
C SER A 50 16.80 -1.47 -9.70
N GLY A 51 17.67 -1.24 -10.70
CA GLY A 51 18.23 0.07 -11.01
C GLY A 51 17.16 1.00 -11.56
N VAL A 52 16.44 0.59 -12.60
CA VAL A 52 15.41 1.43 -13.23
C VAL A 52 14.32 1.89 -12.26
N ILE A 53 13.81 0.99 -11.39
CA ILE A 53 12.80 1.36 -10.38
C ILE A 53 13.43 2.30 -9.34
N ARG A 54 14.67 2.06 -8.92
CA ARG A 54 15.39 2.92 -7.98
C ARG A 54 15.63 4.31 -8.58
N ASP A 55 16.08 4.40 -9.82
CA ASP A 55 16.40 5.65 -10.52
C ASP A 55 15.11 6.45 -10.79
N ALA A 56 13.99 5.80 -11.12
CA ALA A 56 12.68 6.46 -11.20
C ALA A 56 12.17 6.95 -9.84
N ILE A 57 12.50 6.26 -8.75
CA ILE A 57 12.14 6.65 -7.38
C ILE A 57 13.02 7.79 -6.85
N LEU A 58 14.34 7.75 -7.12
CA LEU A 58 15.33 8.66 -6.55
C LEU A 58 15.62 9.87 -7.44
N ASP A 59 15.75 9.66 -8.75
CA ASP A 59 16.30 10.65 -9.69
C ASP A 59 15.23 11.27 -10.61
N GLY A 60 14.00 10.75 -10.56
CA GLY A 60 12.88 11.28 -11.33
C GLY A 60 12.91 10.95 -12.82
N ASP A 61 13.74 9.99 -13.26
CA ASP A 61 13.73 9.49 -14.63
C ASP A 61 12.58 8.48 -14.82
N TRP A 62 11.41 9.01 -15.16
CA TRP A 62 10.19 8.23 -15.36
C TRP A 62 10.12 7.57 -16.74
N GLN A 63 10.88 8.02 -17.73
CA GLN A 63 10.92 7.39 -19.05
C GLN A 63 11.41 5.95 -18.96
N ALA A 64 12.40 5.71 -18.10
CA ALA A 64 12.87 4.36 -17.83
C ALA A 64 11.81 3.50 -17.10
N ALA A 65 10.96 4.09 -16.25
CA ALA A 65 9.87 3.38 -15.55
C ALA A 65 8.74 2.90 -16.48
N GLY A 66 8.42 3.65 -17.54
CA GLY A 66 7.49 3.19 -18.59
C GLY A 66 7.96 1.91 -19.28
N ALA A 67 9.28 1.68 -19.34
CA ALA A 67 9.84 0.44 -19.84
C ALA A 67 9.71 -0.76 -18.86
N VAL A 68 9.21 -0.55 -17.64
CA VAL A 68 9.15 -1.56 -16.55
C VAL A 68 7.77 -2.17 -16.36
N ALA A 69 6.70 -1.43 -16.68
CA ALA A 69 5.35 -1.98 -16.73
C ALA A 69 4.97 -2.15 -18.19
N CYS A 70 4.94 -3.39 -18.64
CA CYS A 70 4.71 -3.70 -20.04
C CYS A 70 3.52 -4.65 -20.11
N PRO A 71 2.28 -4.17 -20.16
CA PRO A 71 1.14 -5.07 -20.31
C PRO A 71 1.28 -5.96 -21.54
N ILE A 72 0.54 -7.06 -21.52
CA ILE A 72 0.41 -7.96 -22.64
C ILE A 72 -0.70 -7.43 -23.56
N ILE A 73 -0.36 -7.23 -24.82
CA ILE A 73 -1.30 -6.90 -25.88
C ILE A 73 -1.58 -8.16 -26.70
N VAL A 74 -2.86 -8.54 -26.77
CA VAL A 74 -3.32 -9.71 -27.53
C VAL A 74 -3.89 -9.23 -28.86
N GLY A 75 -3.06 -9.26 -29.91
CA GLY A 75 -3.44 -8.88 -31.27
C GLY A 75 -3.33 -10.03 -32.27
N ASN A 76 -3.52 -9.73 -33.57
CA ASN A 76 -3.44 -10.71 -34.66
C ASN A 76 -2.09 -11.45 -34.76
N GLY A 77 -1.02 -10.91 -34.17
CA GLY A 77 0.32 -11.52 -34.13
C GLY A 77 0.61 -12.36 -32.88
N GLY A 78 -0.38 -12.58 -32.01
CA GLY A 78 -0.20 -13.26 -30.71
C GLY A 78 0.14 -12.29 -29.56
N PRO A 79 0.25 -12.83 -28.33
CA PRO A 79 0.54 -12.04 -27.14
C PRO A 79 1.98 -11.51 -27.19
N HIS A 80 2.11 -10.19 -27.04
CA HIS A 80 3.41 -9.54 -26.92
C HIS A 80 3.34 -8.42 -25.90
N TYR A 81 4.51 -7.99 -25.43
CA TYR A 81 4.62 -6.91 -24.46
C TYR A 81 4.68 -5.55 -25.15
N GLU A 82 3.92 -4.60 -24.64
CA GLU A 82 3.99 -3.19 -25.02
C GLU A 82 4.23 -2.34 -23.76
N GLN A 83 5.02 -1.27 -23.86
CA GLN A 83 5.33 -0.41 -22.71
C GLN A 83 4.11 0.44 -22.33
N HIS A 84 3.81 0.54 -21.05
CA HIS A 84 2.85 1.55 -20.57
C HIS A 84 3.38 2.96 -20.80
N ASP A 85 2.47 3.90 -21.07
CA ASP A 85 2.82 5.31 -21.09
C ASP A 85 3.32 5.73 -19.70
N TRP A 86 4.59 6.12 -19.64
CA TRP A 86 5.25 6.52 -18.41
C TRP A 86 4.54 7.69 -17.71
N LYS A 87 3.84 8.57 -18.44
CA LYS A 87 3.11 9.70 -17.86
C LYS A 87 1.95 9.21 -17.00
N ILE A 88 1.31 8.13 -17.41
CA ILE A 88 0.21 7.51 -16.68
C ILE A 88 0.74 6.90 -15.39
N LEU A 89 1.87 6.18 -15.45
CA LEU A 89 2.52 5.61 -14.27
C LEU A 89 3.00 6.69 -13.30
N GLN A 90 3.53 7.79 -13.82
CA GLN A 90 3.94 8.95 -13.01
C GLN A 90 2.72 9.58 -12.33
N GLN A 91 1.62 9.77 -13.06
CA GLN A 91 0.38 10.32 -12.48
C GLN A 91 -0.17 9.38 -11.40
N ALA A 92 -0.15 8.07 -11.62
CA ALA A 92 -0.57 7.09 -10.62
C ALA A 92 0.25 7.19 -9.34
N LYS A 93 1.57 7.23 -9.45
CA LYS A 93 2.43 7.39 -8.27
C LYS A 93 2.19 8.73 -7.57
N LYS A 94 2.06 9.82 -8.32
CA LYS A 94 1.77 11.14 -7.76
C LYS A 94 0.46 11.11 -6.97
N THR A 95 -0.61 10.56 -7.55
CA THR A 95 -1.90 10.40 -6.89
C THR A 95 -1.78 9.62 -5.60
N VAL A 96 -1.06 8.49 -5.59
CA VAL A 96 -0.84 7.65 -4.39
C VAL A 96 -0.04 8.38 -3.32
N ILE A 97 0.99 9.15 -3.70
CA ILE A 97 1.81 9.93 -2.76
C ILE A 97 0.99 11.07 -2.13
N GLU A 98 0.23 11.80 -2.94
CA GLU A 98 -0.51 12.98 -2.51
C GLU A 98 -1.77 12.63 -1.70
N ASN A 99 -2.49 11.57 -2.08
CA ASN A 99 -3.80 11.24 -1.51
C ASN A 99 -3.77 10.00 -0.61
N GLY A 100 -2.66 9.25 -0.57
CA GLY A 100 -2.59 7.94 0.10
C GLY A 100 -3.20 6.81 -0.75
N ILE A 101 -2.78 5.57 -0.48
CA ILE A 101 -3.18 4.38 -1.25
C ILE A 101 -4.64 4.02 -1.02
N LYS A 102 -5.24 4.42 0.12
CA LYS A 102 -6.65 4.13 0.44
C LYS A 102 -7.66 5.11 -0.14
N SER A 103 -7.23 6.29 -0.61
CA SER A 103 -8.15 7.30 -1.15
C SER A 103 -8.92 6.80 -2.36
N GLU A 104 -10.11 7.35 -2.58
CA GLU A 104 -10.96 7.02 -3.74
C GLU A 104 -10.25 7.32 -5.08
N ALA A 105 -9.50 8.42 -5.14
CA ALA A 105 -8.69 8.79 -6.30
C ALA A 105 -7.62 7.73 -6.60
N SER A 106 -6.87 7.28 -5.59
CA SER A 106 -5.88 6.21 -5.74
C SER A 106 -6.53 4.88 -6.13
N ARG A 107 -7.69 4.53 -5.53
CA ARG A 107 -8.42 3.31 -5.88
C ARG A 107 -8.87 3.31 -7.34
N THR A 108 -9.46 4.41 -7.80
CA THR A 108 -9.90 4.55 -9.20
C THR A 108 -8.72 4.40 -10.16
N MET A 109 -7.57 4.99 -9.82
CA MET A 109 -6.36 4.89 -10.62
C MET A 109 -5.78 3.47 -10.63
N LEU A 110 -5.81 2.75 -9.50
CA LEU A 110 -5.43 1.34 -9.42
C LEU A 110 -6.39 0.45 -10.21
N ASP A 111 -7.70 0.65 -10.09
CA ASP A 111 -8.70 -0.09 -10.86
C ASP A 111 -8.45 0.06 -12.35
N TRP A 112 -8.19 1.28 -12.81
CA TRP A 112 -7.88 1.53 -14.21
C TRP A 112 -6.57 0.84 -14.64
N LEU A 113 -5.47 0.95 -13.87
CA LEU A 113 -4.19 0.31 -14.20
C LEU A 113 -4.29 -1.21 -14.33
N PHE A 114 -5.12 -1.86 -13.51
CA PHE A 114 -5.26 -3.32 -13.50
C PHE A 114 -6.33 -3.84 -14.48
N THR A 115 -7.15 -2.97 -15.08
CA THR A 115 -8.25 -3.38 -15.98
C THR A 115 -8.17 -2.81 -17.38
N ALA A 116 -7.42 -1.71 -17.61
CA ALA A 116 -7.27 -1.10 -18.93
C ALA A 116 -6.55 -2.03 -19.90
N ASP A 117 -5.51 -2.72 -19.43
CA ASP A 117 -4.72 -3.68 -20.21
C ASP A 117 -4.53 -5.01 -19.47
N THR A 118 -4.11 -6.04 -20.21
CA THR A 118 -3.85 -7.37 -19.63
C THR A 118 -2.49 -7.39 -18.94
N ASN A 119 -2.47 -7.32 -17.61
CA ASN A 119 -1.24 -7.36 -16.84
C ASN A 119 -0.77 -8.79 -16.58
N SER A 120 0.50 -9.07 -16.85
CA SER A 120 1.15 -10.31 -16.43
C SER A 120 1.44 -10.30 -14.92
N PRO A 121 1.71 -11.46 -14.29
CA PRO A 121 2.21 -11.49 -12.91
C PRO A 121 3.47 -10.63 -12.72
N HIS A 122 4.34 -10.56 -13.72
CA HIS A 122 5.51 -9.70 -13.68
C HIS A 122 5.14 -8.21 -13.61
N ASP A 123 4.19 -7.77 -14.44
CA ASP A 123 3.70 -6.38 -14.46
C ASP A 123 3.05 -5.99 -13.13
N CYS A 124 2.21 -6.88 -12.59
CA CYS A 124 1.57 -6.68 -11.30
C CYS A 124 2.60 -6.44 -10.17
N LYS A 125 3.70 -7.20 -10.16
CA LYS A 125 4.81 -7.00 -9.21
C LYS A 125 5.48 -5.64 -9.38
N ASN A 126 5.68 -5.22 -10.63
CA ASN A 126 6.38 -3.98 -10.94
C ASN A 126 5.52 -2.76 -10.62
N LEU A 127 4.22 -2.79 -10.95
CA LEU A 127 3.25 -1.78 -10.52
C LEU A 127 3.26 -1.62 -8.99
N ALA A 128 3.26 -2.73 -8.25
CA ALA A 128 3.35 -2.68 -6.79
C ALA A 128 4.67 -2.07 -6.28
N ARG A 129 5.82 -2.41 -6.88
CA ARG A 129 7.10 -1.78 -6.51
C ARG A 129 7.15 -0.29 -6.83
N LEU A 130 6.45 0.13 -7.88
CA LEU A 130 6.43 1.52 -8.31
C LEU A 130 5.56 2.41 -7.41
N LEU A 131 4.40 1.89 -7.02
CA LEU A 131 3.37 2.64 -6.30
C LEU A 131 3.47 2.53 -4.78
N LEU A 132 4.07 1.47 -4.26
CA LEU A 132 4.12 1.20 -2.81
C LEU A 132 5.49 1.52 -2.23
N THR A 133 5.49 1.97 -0.98
CA THR A 133 6.71 2.00 -0.15
C THR A 133 7.24 0.57 0.10
N PRO A 134 8.52 0.39 0.48
CA PRO A 134 9.07 -0.93 0.75
C PRO A 134 8.30 -1.73 1.81
N SER A 135 7.81 -1.08 2.87
CA SER A 135 7.01 -1.74 3.92
C SER A 135 5.62 -2.15 3.40
N GLN A 136 4.97 -1.29 2.64
CA GLN A 136 3.69 -1.58 1.99
C GLN A 136 3.81 -2.73 0.98
N TYR A 137 4.91 -2.79 0.21
CA TYR A 137 5.16 -3.87 -0.74
C TYR A 137 5.23 -5.24 -0.05
N ILE A 138 5.82 -5.33 1.15
CA ILE A 138 5.86 -6.58 1.93
C ILE A 138 4.45 -7.05 2.28
N ILE A 139 3.58 -6.13 2.70
CA ILE A 139 2.18 -6.44 3.04
C ILE A 139 1.42 -6.89 1.79
N PHE A 140 1.56 -6.14 0.69
CA PHE A 140 0.99 -6.50 -0.61
C PHE A 140 1.42 -7.91 -1.06
N ALA A 141 2.73 -8.19 -1.06
CA ALA A 141 3.26 -9.46 -1.56
C ALA A 141 2.76 -10.64 -0.74
N ARG A 142 2.68 -10.48 0.59
CA ARG A 142 2.12 -11.49 1.49
C ARG A 142 0.64 -11.75 1.21
N GLU A 143 -0.15 -10.68 1.06
CA GLU A 143 -1.58 -10.83 0.83
C GLU A 143 -1.87 -11.43 -0.55
N TRP A 144 -1.16 -11.00 -1.58
CA TRP A 144 -1.32 -11.54 -2.92
C TRP A 144 -0.96 -13.03 -2.99
N GLN A 145 0.12 -13.44 -2.31
CA GLN A 145 0.49 -14.84 -2.17
C GLN A 145 -0.61 -15.65 -1.47
N ARG A 146 -1.15 -15.14 -0.36
CA ARG A 146 -2.25 -15.78 0.39
C ARG A 146 -3.49 -15.98 -0.49
N LEU A 147 -3.88 -14.94 -1.24
CA LEU A 147 -5.00 -15.01 -2.18
C LEU A 147 -4.74 -16.03 -3.30
N ALA A 148 -3.51 -16.06 -3.84
CA ALA A 148 -3.11 -17.00 -4.87
C ALA A 148 -3.14 -18.46 -4.38
N GLU A 149 -2.71 -18.72 -3.14
CA GLU A 149 -2.78 -20.05 -2.51
C GLU A 149 -4.23 -20.53 -2.37
N MET A 150 -5.13 -19.65 -1.92
CA MET A 150 -6.56 -19.97 -1.83
C MET A 150 -7.17 -20.26 -3.21
N GLU A 151 -6.75 -19.52 -4.23
CA GLU A 151 -7.24 -19.67 -5.60
C GLU A 151 -6.76 -20.96 -6.26
N ALA A 152 -5.48 -21.29 -6.07
CA ALA A 152 -4.86 -22.49 -6.62
C ALA A 152 -5.39 -23.77 -5.95
N ALA A 153 -5.82 -23.69 -4.69
CA ALA A 153 -6.42 -24.81 -3.97
C ALA A 153 -7.88 -25.10 -4.41
N ARG A 154 -8.51 -24.24 -5.24
CA ARG A 154 -9.88 -24.48 -5.68
C ARG A 154 -9.95 -25.68 -6.64
N PRO A 155 -10.86 -26.65 -6.40
CA PRO A 155 -11.10 -27.72 -7.35
C PRO A 155 -11.57 -27.16 -8.71
N ARG A 156 -10.99 -27.67 -9.79
CA ARG A 156 -11.32 -27.28 -11.16
C ARG A 156 -11.51 -28.52 -12.03
N GLU A 157 -12.38 -28.39 -13.01
CA GLU A 157 -12.55 -29.42 -14.04
C GLU A 157 -11.31 -29.48 -14.94
N VAL A 158 -11.02 -30.65 -15.51
CA VAL A 158 -9.84 -30.86 -16.37
C VAL A 158 -9.81 -29.92 -17.59
N GLN A 159 -10.97 -29.46 -18.05
CA GLN A 159 -11.11 -28.56 -19.21
C GLN A 159 -10.96 -27.08 -18.85
N ASP A 160 -10.91 -26.72 -17.56
CA ASP A 160 -10.69 -25.33 -17.13
C ASP A 160 -9.26 -24.91 -17.55
N PRO A 161 -9.07 -23.79 -18.28
CA PRO A 161 -7.73 -23.27 -18.61
C PRO A 161 -6.87 -22.94 -17.38
N LEU A 162 -7.49 -22.85 -16.20
CA LEU A 162 -6.84 -22.63 -14.91
C LEU A 162 -6.61 -23.94 -14.12
N ASN A 163 -6.92 -25.10 -14.68
CA ASN A 163 -6.65 -26.37 -14.03
C ASN A 163 -5.13 -26.58 -13.85
N GLY A 164 -4.72 -26.94 -12.63
CA GLY A 164 -3.30 -27.17 -12.31
C GLY A 164 -2.45 -25.92 -12.10
N ILE A 165 -3.04 -24.72 -12.09
CA ILE A 165 -2.30 -23.51 -11.74
C ILE A 165 -1.78 -23.59 -10.30
N THR A 166 -0.62 -22.98 -10.06
CA THR A 166 -0.03 -22.87 -8.72
C THR A 166 -0.02 -21.41 -8.26
N ALA A 167 0.10 -21.21 -6.94
CA ALA A 167 0.24 -19.86 -6.39
C ALA A 167 1.46 -19.12 -6.99
N ASP A 168 2.57 -19.82 -7.21
CA ASP A 168 3.76 -19.25 -7.82
C ASP A 168 3.54 -18.86 -9.29
N MET A 169 2.69 -19.57 -10.04
CA MET A 169 2.30 -19.14 -11.39
C MET A 169 1.48 -17.86 -11.37
N ILE A 170 0.51 -17.76 -10.44
CA ILE A 170 -0.35 -16.58 -10.27
C ILE A 170 0.47 -15.36 -9.87
N THR A 171 1.43 -15.51 -8.94
CA THR A 171 2.26 -14.39 -8.49
C THR A 171 3.53 -14.21 -9.33
N GLY A 172 3.86 -15.14 -10.21
CA GLY A 172 5.13 -15.17 -10.95
C GLY A 172 6.34 -15.32 -10.02
N ALA A 173 6.25 -16.14 -8.98
CA ALA A 173 7.32 -16.41 -8.02
C ALA A 173 8.21 -17.59 -8.44
N GLY A 174 9.37 -17.72 -7.80
CA GLY A 174 10.29 -18.85 -8.03
C GLY A 174 10.63 -19.05 -9.51
N ALA A 175 10.40 -20.27 -10.01
CA ALA A 175 10.65 -20.68 -11.39
C ALA A 175 9.79 -19.91 -12.42
N PHE A 176 8.70 -19.28 -11.99
CA PHE A 176 7.73 -18.58 -12.83
C PHE A 176 7.99 -17.06 -12.91
N SER A 177 9.14 -16.60 -12.41
CA SER A 177 9.52 -15.17 -12.40
C SER A 177 9.95 -14.60 -13.75
N ASN A 178 10.27 -15.47 -14.72
CA ASN A 178 10.72 -15.06 -16.04
C ASN A 178 9.56 -14.46 -16.86
N MET A 179 9.70 -13.19 -17.21
CA MET A 179 8.71 -12.44 -18.00
C MET A 179 8.43 -13.09 -19.37
N THR A 180 9.47 -13.44 -20.14
CA THR A 180 9.29 -14.04 -21.47
C THR A 180 8.52 -15.36 -21.42
N SER A 181 8.75 -16.17 -20.40
CA SER A 181 7.99 -17.42 -20.18
C SER A 181 6.52 -17.16 -19.86
N GLN A 182 6.19 -16.06 -19.20
CA GLN A 182 4.80 -15.72 -18.87
C GLN A 182 3.95 -15.41 -20.11
N LEU A 183 4.53 -15.03 -21.26
CA LEU A 183 3.76 -14.82 -22.51
C LEU A 183 3.01 -16.07 -22.99
N GLN A 184 3.42 -17.25 -22.54
CA GLN A 184 2.79 -18.52 -22.89
C GLN A 184 1.61 -18.88 -21.98
N TYR A 185 1.33 -18.05 -20.97
CA TYR A 185 0.22 -18.32 -20.06
C TYR A 185 -1.13 -18.10 -20.75
N PRO A 186 -2.17 -18.84 -20.32
CA PRO A 186 -3.52 -18.60 -20.80
C PRO A 186 -4.01 -17.23 -20.34
N LEU A 187 -4.80 -16.56 -21.18
CA LEU A 187 -5.36 -15.23 -20.88
C LEU A 187 -6.11 -15.18 -19.54
N ALA A 188 -6.82 -16.27 -19.21
CA ALA A 188 -7.53 -16.41 -17.94
C ALA A 188 -6.59 -16.26 -16.72
N LEU A 189 -5.35 -16.73 -16.82
CA LEU A 189 -4.38 -16.64 -15.72
C LEU A 189 -3.90 -15.20 -15.53
N PHE A 190 -3.75 -14.42 -16.61
CA PHE A 190 -3.43 -12.99 -16.48
C PHE A 190 -4.53 -12.21 -15.78
N HIS A 191 -5.79 -12.41 -16.21
CA HIS A 191 -6.94 -11.76 -15.57
C HIS A 191 -7.05 -12.13 -14.10
N LEU A 192 -6.86 -13.41 -13.76
CA LEU A 192 -6.88 -13.88 -12.39
C LEU A 192 -5.75 -13.26 -11.56
N SER A 193 -4.53 -13.29 -12.07
CA SER A 193 -3.35 -12.69 -11.44
C SER A 193 -3.58 -11.20 -11.14
N ALA A 194 -4.02 -10.43 -12.14
CA ALA A 194 -4.30 -9.00 -12.02
C ALA A 194 -5.43 -8.71 -11.01
N GLN A 195 -6.50 -9.53 -11.03
CA GLN A 195 -7.59 -9.40 -10.08
C GLN A 195 -7.13 -9.61 -8.63
N LEU A 196 -6.36 -10.67 -8.37
CA LEU A 196 -5.86 -10.98 -7.02
C LEU A 196 -4.81 -9.97 -6.56
N ALA A 197 -3.94 -9.50 -7.47
CA ALA A 197 -2.99 -8.43 -7.17
C ALA A 197 -3.76 -7.17 -6.74
N ARG A 198 -4.78 -6.76 -7.50
CA ARG A 198 -5.62 -5.61 -7.16
C ARG A 198 -6.31 -5.76 -5.80
N GLN A 199 -6.84 -6.95 -5.48
CA GLN A 199 -7.39 -7.21 -4.15
C GLN A 199 -6.33 -7.06 -3.05
N ALA A 200 -5.10 -7.51 -3.30
CA ALA A 200 -4.00 -7.35 -2.35
C ALA A 200 -3.63 -5.87 -2.13
N PHE A 201 -3.70 -5.01 -3.14
CA PHE A 201 -3.55 -3.55 -2.96
C PHE A 201 -4.55 -3.00 -1.94
N TYR A 202 -5.79 -3.49 -1.95
CA TYR A 202 -6.82 -3.05 -0.99
C TYR A 202 -6.56 -3.51 0.44
N ALA A 203 -5.67 -4.46 0.68
CA ALA A 203 -5.23 -4.82 2.03
C ALA A 203 -4.09 -3.92 2.55
N VAL A 204 -3.36 -3.23 1.67
CA VAL A 204 -2.20 -2.40 2.05
C VAL A 204 -2.64 -1.19 2.87
N PRO A 205 -2.09 -0.95 4.07
CA PRO A 205 -2.40 0.26 4.86
C PRO A 205 -1.78 1.50 4.23
N ASP A 206 -2.33 2.69 4.53
CA ASP A 206 -1.67 3.94 4.18
C ASP A 206 -0.33 4.05 4.90
N ALA A 207 0.69 4.58 4.20
CA ALA A 207 2.03 4.78 4.76
C ALA A 207 2.01 5.77 5.94
N ASN A 208 1.08 6.73 5.88
CA ASN A 208 0.77 7.66 6.96
C ASN A 208 -0.66 7.38 7.43
N PRO A 209 -0.86 6.45 8.38
CA PRO A 209 -2.19 6.26 8.93
C PRO A 209 -2.64 7.58 9.56
N VAL A 210 -3.78 8.10 9.11
CA VAL A 210 -4.42 9.24 9.77
C VAL A 210 -4.64 8.84 11.23
N PRO A 211 -4.16 9.63 12.20
CA PRO A 211 -4.35 9.31 13.61
C PRO A 211 -5.85 9.11 13.88
N PRO A 212 -6.24 8.17 14.75
CA PRO A 212 -7.63 8.04 15.17
C PRO A 212 -8.15 9.40 15.62
N PHE A 213 -9.37 9.78 15.24
CA PHE A 213 -9.93 11.09 15.61
C PHE A 213 -9.93 11.31 17.14
N THR A 214 -10.01 10.23 17.93
CA THR A 214 -9.90 10.24 19.40
C THR A 214 -8.53 10.67 19.92
N SER A 215 -7.48 10.53 19.11
CA SER A 215 -6.10 10.93 19.46
C SER A 215 -5.81 12.41 19.21
N VAL A 216 -6.70 13.13 18.51
CA VAL A 216 -6.55 14.57 18.24
C VAL A 216 -6.75 15.34 19.54
N LYS A 217 -5.65 15.87 20.08
CA LYS A 217 -5.63 16.71 21.29
C LYS A 217 -5.11 18.10 20.99
N GLN A 218 -5.62 19.08 21.72
CA GLN A 218 -5.10 20.44 21.68
C GLN A 218 -3.68 20.45 22.28
N GLY A 219 -2.72 21.00 21.54
CA GLY A 219 -1.37 21.24 22.03
C GLY A 219 -1.34 22.21 23.22
N LEU A 220 -0.23 22.20 23.97
CA LEU A 220 -0.06 23.06 25.14
C LEU A 220 -0.15 24.55 24.81
N THR A 221 0.33 24.94 23.62
CA THR A 221 0.36 26.32 23.12
C THR A 221 -0.50 26.51 21.87
N GLU A 222 -1.29 25.50 21.50
CA GLU A 222 -2.08 25.53 20.27
C GLU A 222 -3.37 26.34 20.48
N ASP A 223 -3.69 27.20 19.51
CA ASP A 223 -4.96 27.91 19.46
C ASP A 223 -6.14 26.95 19.40
N TYR A 224 -7.21 27.27 20.13
CA TYR A 224 -8.36 26.38 20.24
C TYR A 224 -9.05 26.17 18.88
N THR A 225 -9.17 27.21 18.05
CA THR A 225 -9.76 27.11 16.71
C THR A 225 -8.97 26.18 15.79
N HIS A 226 -7.64 26.25 15.82
CA HIS A 226 -6.79 25.36 15.03
C HIS A 226 -6.94 23.89 15.48
N PHE A 227 -7.07 23.65 16.78
CA PHE A 227 -7.40 22.32 17.30
C PHE A 227 -8.77 21.84 16.80
N ILE A 228 -9.79 22.69 16.81
CA ILE A 228 -11.13 22.38 16.33
C ILE A 228 -11.13 22.01 14.84
N ASP A 229 -10.39 22.74 14.01
CA ASP A 229 -10.27 22.45 12.58
C ASP A 229 -9.65 21.07 12.33
N ARG A 230 -8.56 20.74 13.06
CA ARG A 230 -7.95 19.40 12.97
C ARG A 230 -8.90 18.30 13.41
N LEU A 231 -9.66 18.51 14.47
CA LEU A 231 -10.63 17.53 14.98
C LEU A 231 -11.78 17.32 13.98
N SER A 232 -12.29 18.40 13.39
CA SER A 232 -13.33 18.36 12.36
C SER A 232 -12.86 17.55 11.14
N ASN A 233 -11.66 17.84 10.65
CA ASN A 233 -11.07 17.12 9.51
C ASN A 233 -10.89 15.61 9.82
N ALA A 234 -10.47 15.25 11.03
CA ALA A 234 -10.30 13.85 11.41
C ALA A 234 -11.63 13.06 11.47
N LEU A 235 -12.71 13.72 11.88
CA LEU A 235 -14.06 13.12 11.90
C LEU A 235 -14.70 13.05 10.51
N ALA A 236 -14.41 14.01 9.63
CA ALA A 236 -14.88 13.99 8.25
C ALA A 236 -14.39 12.75 7.48
N LEU A 237 -13.20 12.24 7.83
CA LEU A 237 -12.61 11.04 7.22
C LEU A 237 -13.25 9.72 7.66
N GLN A 238 -14.18 9.72 8.62
CA GLN A 238 -14.84 8.51 9.11
C GLN A 238 -16.08 8.17 8.27
N ALA A 239 -15.89 7.43 7.16
CA ALA A 239 -16.98 7.07 6.24
C ALA A 239 -18.06 6.17 6.87
N ASP A 240 -17.68 5.35 7.85
CA ASP A 240 -18.57 4.37 8.49
C ASP A 240 -19.41 4.97 9.65
N MET A 241 -19.26 6.27 9.94
CA MET A 241 -19.99 6.97 11.01
C MET A 241 -21.14 7.80 10.44
N THR A 242 -22.31 7.76 11.10
CA THR A 242 -23.43 8.65 10.77
C THR A 242 -23.06 10.11 11.07
N GLU A 243 -23.64 11.07 10.33
CA GLU A 243 -23.41 12.50 10.58
C GLU A 243 -23.79 12.92 12.01
N GLU A 244 -24.87 12.35 12.56
CA GLU A 244 -25.26 12.55 13.96
C GLU A 244 -24.16 12.05 14.93
N SER A 245 -23.59 10.87 14.66
CA SER A 245 -22.50 10.33 15.48
C SER A 245 -21.24 11.20 15.39
N LYS A 246 -20.92 11.71 14.19
CA LYS A 246 -19.79 12.64 13.99
C LYS A 246 -20.01 13.93 14.77
N GLN A 247 -21.20 14.52 14.71
CA GLN A 247 -21.53 15.76 15.41
C GLN A 247 -21.48 15.59 16.94
N ASN A 248 -22.03 14.49 17.46
CA ASN A 248 -21.96 14.16 18.89
C ASN A 248 -20.52 13.95 19.37
N MET A 249 -19.72 13.23 18.57
CA MET A 249 -18.31 12.98 18.87
C MET A 249 -17.48 14.27 18.79
N PHE A 250 -17.76 15.13 17.81
CA PHE A 250 -17.11 16.42 17.65
C PHE A 250 -17.31 17.29 18.88
N LYS A 251 -18.57 17.40 19.36
CA LYS A 251 -18.91 18.15 20.57
C LYS A 251 -18.21 17.58 21.82
N LEU A 252 -18.21 16.26 21.98
CA LEU A 252 -17.57 15.61 23.12
C LEU A 252 -16.05 15.86 23.13
N LEU A 253 -15.39 15.60 22.01
CA LEU A 253 -13.93 15.71 21.91
C LEU A 253 -13.43 17.15 21.91
N ALA A 254 -14.22 18.10 21.41
CA ALA A 254 -13.90 19.53 21.50
C ALA A 254 -13.65 19.95 22.97
N PHE A 255 -14.45 19.42 23.91
CA PHE A 255 -14.24 19.64 25.33
C PHE A 255 -13.16 18.71 25.94
N ASP A 256 -13.29 17.39 25.74
CA ASP A 256 -12.46 16.41 26.45
C ASP A 256 -10.99 16.45 26.04
N ASN A 257 -10.71 16.76 24.78
CA ASN A 257 -9.36 16.80 24.24
C ASN A 257 -8.75 18.21 24.24
N ALA A 258 -9.46 19.22 24.75
CA ALA A 258 -8.91 20.54 25.02
C ALA A 258 -7.79 20.46 26.07
N ASN A 259 -6.82 21.37 25.98
CA ASN A 259 -5.75 21.47 26.96
C ASN A 259 -6.31 22.00 28.30
N ALA A 260 -5.54 21.85 29.39
CA ALA A 260 -6.02 22.17 30.74
C ALA A 260 -6.51 23.62 30.89
N LYS A 261 -5.83 24.57 30.24
CA LYS A 261 -6.18 26.00 30.28
C LYS A 261 -7.52 26.24 29.60
N THR A 262 -7.67 25.77 28.36
CA THR A 262 -8.93 25.94 27.61
C THR A 262 -10.07 25.21 28.31
N LYS A 263 -9.85 23.97 28.75
CA LYS A 263 -10.87 23.18 29.46
C LYS A 263 -11.39 23.88 30.71
N ALA A 264 -10.53 24.57 31.47
CA ALA A 264 -10.96 25.34 32.64
C ALA A 264 -11.93 26.48 32.28
N VAL A 265 -11.73 27.14 31.13
CA VAL A 265 -12.64 28.18 30.64
C VAL A 265 -13.94 27.54 30.12
N LEU A 266 -13.83 26.46 29.33
CA LEU A 266 -15.01 25.78 28.77
C LEU A 266 -15.92 25.18 29.85
N ALA A 267 -15.37 24.78 31.00
CA ALA A 267 -16.14 24.21 32.11
C ALA A 267 -17.15 25.21 32.72
N THR A 268 -17.05 26.50 32.39
CA THR A 268 -18.02 27.54 32.80
C THR A 268 -19.27 27.58 31.93
N LEU A 269 -19.26 26.91 30.78
CA LEU A 269 -20.37 26.90 29.85
C LEU A 269 -21.53 26.01 30.33
N PRO A 270 -22.78 26.33 29.94
CA PRO A 270 -23.93 25.45 30.15
C PRO A 270 -23.72 24.06 29.54
N LYS A 271 -24.35 23.03 30.11
CA LYS A 271 -24.25 21.64 29.62
C LYS A 271 -24.71 21.46 28.16
N ASN A 272 -25.62 22.31 27.69
CA ASN A 272 -26.14 22.26 26.34
C ASN A 272 -25.32 23.09 25.33
N ALA A 273 -24.30 23.82 25.77
CA ALA A 273 -23.45 24.66 24.93
C ALA A 273 -22.89 23.87 23.74
N ASP A 274 -22.88 24.46 22.55
CA ASP A 274 -22.35 23.84 21.35
C ASP A 274 -20.87 24.19 21.13
N VAL A 275 -20.29 23.71 20.04
CA VAL A 275 -18.87 23.97 19.72
C VAL A 275 -18.65 25.45 19.38
N GLY A 276 -19.65 26.14 18.84
CA GLY A 276 -19.59 27.59 18.58
C GLY A 276 -19.45 28.38 19.87
N ASP A 277 -20.26 28.06 20.89
CA ASP A 277 -20.17 28.63 22.23
C ASP A 277 -18.77 28.41 22.84
N MET A 278 -18.21 27.21 22.65
CA MET A 278 -16.85 26.88 23.12
C MET A 278 -15.78 27.73 22.42
N ILE A 279 -15.89 27.93 21.11
CA ILE A 279 -14.96 28.77 20.33
C ILE A 279 -15.01 30.22 20.82
N GLU A 280 -16.22 30.77 20.98
CA GLU A 280 -16.41 32.14 21.44
C GLU A 280 -15.84 32.34 22.85
N MET A 281 -16.11 31.40 23.75
CA MET A 281 -15.61 31.43 25.13
C MET A 281 -14.08 31.34 25.19
N ALA A 282 -13.47 30.43 24.43
CA ALA A 282 -12.02 30.30 24.36
C ALA A 282 -11.35 31.58 23.80
N SER A 283 -11.92 32.17 22.75
CA SER A 283 -11.44 33.42 22.16
C SER A 283 -11.51 34.59 23.15
N ARG A 284 -12.64 34.75 23.85
CA ARG A 284 -12.80 35.77 24.89
C ARG A 284 -11.75 35.65 25.99
N ALA A 285 -11.48 34.44 26.47
CA ALA A 285 -10.48 34.22 27.51
C ALA A 285 -9.05 34.61 27.08
N VAL A 286 -8.68 34.34 25.83
CA VAL A 286 -7.40 34.78 25.26
C VAL A 286 -7.33 36.30 25.20
N GLN A 287 -8.38 36.96 24.73
CA GLN A 287 -8.44 38.43 24.66
C GLN A 287 -8.33 39.07 26.05
N THR A 288 -9.05 38.55 27.04
CA THR A 288 -8.98 39.03 28.43
C THR A 288 -7.57 38.89 28.99
N GLN A 289 -6.91 37.76 28.76
CA GLN A 289 -5.54 37.54 29.24
C GLN A 289 -4.52 38.49 28.58
N GLN A 290 -4.64 38.73 27.27
CA GLN A 290 -3.80 39.70 26.56
C GLN A 290 -4.01 41.12 27.11
N ASN A 291 -5.26 41.53 27.32
CA ASN A 291 -5.58 42.85 27.87
C ASN A 291 -4.99 43.03 29.28
N HIS A 292 -5.05 42.00 30.15
CA HIS A 292 -4.44 42.05 31.48
C HIS A 292 -2.91 42.12 31.44
N ALA A 293 -2.27 41.38 30.55
CA ALA A 293 -0.82 41.40 30.39
C ALA A 293 -0.32 42.78 29.94
N VAL A 294 -1.03 43.41 28.99
CA VAL A 294 -0.74 44.77 28.52
C VAL A 294 -0.93 45.79 29.64
N ALA A 295 -2.04 45.73 30.37
CA ALA A 295 -2.29 46.64 31.50
C ALA A 295 -1.23 46.53 32.60
N HIS A 296 -0.75 45.32 32.91
CA HIS A 296 0.32 45.12 33.88
C HIS A 296 1.67 45.65 33.38
N ALA A 297 1.98 45.50 32.09
CA ALA A 297 3.20 46.05 31.50
C ALA A 297 3.21 47.60 31.53
N PHE A 298 2.07 48.23 31.26
CA PHE A 298 1.92 49.69 31.36
C PHE A 298 2.02 50.22 32.80
N ALA A 299 1.53 49.46 33.79
CA ALA A 299 1.62 49.85 35.19
C ALA A 299 3.02 49.68 35.80
N ALA A 300 3.91 48.92 35.15
CA ALA A 300 5.27 48.64 35.61
C ALA A 300 6.36 49.47 34.90
N ALA A 301 5.97 50.31 33.93
CA ALA A 301 6.84 51.23 33.18
C ALA A 301 6.75 52.65 33.75
#